data_AF-A0AAX2IW56-F1
#
_entry.id   AF-A0AAX2IW56-F1
#
_cell.length_a   1.000
_cell.length_b   1.000
_cell.length_c   1.000
_cell.angle_alpha   90.00
_cell.angle_beta   90.00
_cell.angle_gamma   90.00
#
_symmetry.space_group_name_H-M   'P 1'
#
loop_
_entity.id
_entity.type
_entity.pdbx_description
1 polymer ?
#
loop_
_entity_poly.entity_id
_entity_poly.type
_entity_poly.pdbx_seq_one_letter_code
_entity_poly.pdbx_strand_id
1 'polypeptide(L)'
;MKAKVILVNGKQNTVLRGHPWIFPKAIAQYSGKLITGELVEIIGSEGESLGFGAYNEHSLYRVRVLALSNEQINSLDYKSLITHRIKQASLVRQCLDLPNAQTNAYRLFNSEADGLSGLTIDCFNNYCVIASSAYWVELNKSIIVQVMQELFPHNHIIWLPQNKPLSQDGWKEIHTEKSQDNTQVLEEGVLYHVEFAQTQKTGLFLDQRENHKRIAKLSRGKRVLDLYTFTGGFALHAAKAGALHVTAVDSSAQAIEQAKNNAVLNHLNAIEFIKADAREYLKMAGEYDVVVLDPPKLVPSQKHLQQAKNYYRFLHREAFKYMKPGTLMMTCNCSSALSSQDFCSLVSAQAVAMGKQARVLGVYGPASCHPTLAAFPEGNYLTAILLALV
;
A
#
# COMPACT_ATOMS: atom_id res chain seq x y z
N MET A 1 32.30 0.26 22.12
CA MET A 1 31.85 1.51 21.48
C MET A 1 30.86 1.14 20.38
N LYS A 2 29.70 1.81 20.29
CA LYS A 2 28.76 1.60 19.19
C LYS A 2 29.41 2.03 17.87
N ALA A 3 29.18 1.27 16.80
CA ALA A 3 29.66 1.64 15.48
C ALA A 3 28.96 2.90 14.97
N LYS A 4 29.66 3.69 14.18
CA LYS A 4 29.23 5.01 13.74
C LYS A 4 29.35 5.17 12.23
N VAL A 5 28.42 5.93 11.66
CA VAL A 5 28.42 6.35 10.27
C VAL A 5 28.46 7.88 10.24
N ILE A 6 29.50 8.44 9.65
CA ILE A 6 29.74 9.89 9.60
C ILE A 6 29.34 10.40 8.22
N LEU A 7 28.44 11.38 8.18
CA LEU A 7 27.89 11.91 6.94
C LEU A 7 28.80 12.96 6.29
N VAL A 8 28.75 13.02 4.96
CA VAL A 8 29.37 14.10 4.18
C VAL A 8 28.71 15.43 4.54
N ASN A 9 29.51 16.50 4.65
CA ASN A 9 29.01 17.84 4.92
C ASN A 9 27.87 18.23 3.95
N GLY A 10 26.76 18.73 4.50
CA GLY A 10 25.55 19.12 3.79
C GLY A 10 24.56 17.98 3.54
N LYS A 11 24.97 16.71 3.67
CA LYS A 11 24.08 15.55 3.54
C LYS A 11 23.31 15.22 4.83
N GLN A 12 23.71 15.77 5.98
CA GLN A 12 22.95 15.63 7.23
C GLN A 12 21.55 16.26 7.15
N ASN A 13 21.36 17.27 6.30
CA ASN A 13 20.07 17.98 6.15
C ASN A 13 18.91 17.04 5.76
N THR A 14 19.19 16.00 4.97
CA THR A 14 18.16 15.02 4.57
C THR A 14 17.67 14.22 5.79
N VAL A 15 18.58 13.83 6.69
CA VAL A 15 18.23 13.11 7.93
C VAL A 15 17.53 14.03 8.93
N LEU A 16 18.03 15.26 9.10
CA LEU A 16 17.42 16.27 9.97
C LEU A 16 16.00 16.66 9.55
N ARG A 17 15.69 16.57 8.25
CA ARG A 17 14.33 16.74 7.73
C ARG A 17 13.44 15.52 7.94
N GLY A 18 13.98 14.41 8.45
CA GLY A 18 13.25 13.18 8.77
C GLY A 18 13.25 12.13 7.66
N HIS A 19 14.10 12.24 6.63
CA HIS A 19 14.14 11.23 5.58
C HIS A 19 14.70 9.90 6.13
N PRO A 20 14.03 8.75 5.88
CA PRO A 20 14.34 7.49 6.56
C PRO A 20 15.54 6.73 5.97
N TRP A 21 16.05 7.13 4.80
CA TRP A 21 17.15 6.44 4.14
C TRP A 21 18.41 7.28 4.00
N ILE A 22 19.56 6.65 4.28
CA ILE A 22 20.89 7.17 4.01
C ILE A 22 21.54 6.29 2.94
N PHE A 23 21.87 6.89 1.81
CA PHE A 23 22.54 6.22 0.69
C PHE A 23 24.06 6.15 0.90
N PRO A 24 24.78 5.18 0.31
CA PRO A 24 26.23 5.07 0.42
C PRO A 24 26.99 6.37 0.10
N LYS A 25 26.53 7.12 -0.91
CA LYS A 25 27.14 8.40 -1.32
C LYS A 25 27.01 9.54 -0.30
N ALA A 26 26.16 9.39 0.72
CA ALA A 26 26.00 10.37 1.78
C ALA A 26 26.98 10.17 2.93
N ILE A 27 27.78 9.09 2.91
CA ILE A 27 28.66 8.69 4.02
C ILE A 27 30.10 9.02 3.66
N ALA A 28 30.77 9.78 4.53
CA ALA A 28 32.17 10.15 4.40
C ALA A 28 33.09 9.09 5.02
N GLN A 29 32.73 8.62 6.22
CA GLN A 29 33.58 7.74 7.00
C GLN A 29 32.76 6.78 7.88
N TYR A 30 33.33 5.62 8.14
CA TYR A 30 32.87 4.64 9.10
C TYR A 30 33.80 4.58 10.31
N SER A 31 33.26 4.33 11.50
CA SER A 31 34.04 4.12 12.71
C SER A 31 33.51 2.94 13.52
N GLY A 32 34.41 2.07 13.98
CA GLY A 32 34.06 0.83 14.67
C GLY A 32 33.73 -0.34 13.73
N LYS A 33 33.36 -1.49 14.30
CA LYS A 33 32.99 -2.69 13.54
C LYS A 33 31.53 -2.61 13.11
N LEU A 34 31.29 -2.53 11.80
CA LEU A 34 29.95 -2.52 11.22
C LEU A 34 29.50 -3.94 10.92
N ILE A 35 28.28 -4.27 11.32
CA ILE A 35 27.65 -5.57 11.10
C ILE A 35 26.28 -5.31 10.49
N THR A 36 25.98 -5.96 9.36
CA THR A 36 24.69 -5.84 8.69
C THR A 36 23.56 -6.28 9.62
N GLY A 37 22.53 -5.44 9.74
CA GLY A 37 21.38 -5.64 10.63
C GLY A 37 21.55 -5.09 12.04
N GLU A 38 22.73 -4.58 12.43
CA GLU A 38 22.93 -3.95 13.73
C GLU A 38 22.66 -2.43 13.71
N LEU A 39 22.39 -1.88 14.91
CA LEU A 39 22.22 -0.45 15.11
C LEU A 39 23.56 0.28 15.07
N VAL A 40 23.59 1.37 14.30
CA VAL A 40 24.71 2.31 14.22
C VAL A 40 24.26 3.70 14.63
N GLU A 41 25.18 4.46 15.21
CA GLU A 41 24.99 5.89 15.46
C GLU A 41 25.25 6.68 14.18
N ILE A 42 24.37 7.62 13.86
CA ILE A 42 24.48 8.50 12.70
C ILE A 42 25.06 9.82 13.19
N ILE A 43 26.22 10.19 12.66
CA ILE A 43 26.97 11.38 13.06
C ILE A 43 27.01 12.37 11.91
N GLY A 44 26.73 13.64 12.20
CA GLY A 44 26.86 14.73 11.24
C GLY A 44 28.31 15.14 11.00
N SER A 45 28.54 16.08 10.08
CA SER A 45 29.89 16.49 9.72
C SER A 45 30.63 17.26 10.81
N GLU A 46 29.90 17.79 11.81
CA GLU A 46 30.45 18.55 12.93
C GLU A 46 30.61 17.69 14.20
N GLY A 47 30.33 16.39 14.10
CA GLY A 47 30.46 15.44 15.21
C GLY A 47 29.21 15.29 16.07
N GLU A 48 28.13 15.98 15.72
CA GLU A 48 26.84 15.90 16.39
C GLU A 48 26.13 14.57 16.10
N SER A 49 25.42 14.03 17.10
CA SER A 49 24.60 12.84 16.93
C SER A 49 23.26 13.22 16.28
N LEU A 50 22.96 12.61 15.14
CA LEU A 50 21.72 12.82 14.38
C LEU A 50 20.67 11.76 14.71
N GLY A 51 21.08 10.65 15.33
CA GLY A 51 20.19 9.55 15.69
C GLY A 51 20.81 8.18 15.44
N PHE A 52 19.96 7.18 15.25
CA PHE A 52 20.33 5.78 15.13
C PHE A 52 19.57 5.11 13.99
N GLY A 53 20.22 4.13 13.36
CA GLY A 53 19.61 3.38 12.27
C GLY A 53 20.19 1.98 12.13
N ALA A 54 19.50 1.13 11.37
CA ALA A 54 19.98 -0.19 11.02
C ALA A 54 20.94 -0.09 9.83
N TYR A 55 22.18 -0.56 10.02
CA TYR A 55 23.18 -0.61 8.96
C TYR A 55 22.98 -1.84 8.05
N ASN A 56 23.20 -1.69 6.75
CA ASN A 56 23.20 -2.82 5.82
C ASN A 56 24.22 -2.62 4.69
N GLU A 57 25.19 -3.53 4.59
CA GLU A 57 26.26 -3.41 3.59
C GLU A 57 25.87 -3.76 2.15
N HIS A 58 24.78 -4.51 1.99
CA HIS A 58 24.27 -4.99 0.70
C HIS A 58 23.18 -4.07 0.14
N SER A 59 22.51 -3.32 1.00
CA SER A 59 21.38 -2.46 0.61
C SER A 59 21.80 -1.20 -0.14
N LEU A 60 20.89 -0.72 -1.00
CA LEU A 60 20.92 0.65 -1.53
C LEU A 60 20.75 1.69 -0.42
N TYR A 61 20.04 1.33 0.66
CA TYR A 61 19.84 2.16 1.85
C TYR A 61 20.85 1.70 2.91
N ARG A 62 22.07 2.23 2.83
CA ARG A 62 23.21 1.83 3.67
C ARG A 62 22.89 1.92 5.17
N VAL A 63 22.10 2.93 5.54
CA VAL A 63 21.49 3.02 6.86
C VAL A 63 20.01 3.37 6.70
N ARG A 64 19.15 2.61 7.36
CA ARG A 64 17.73 2.94 7.55
C ARG A 64 17.58 3.63 8.91
N VAL A 65 17.22 4.90 8.92
CA VAL A 65 17.04 5.71 10.14
C VAL A 65 15.81 5.19 10.89
N LEU A 66 15.98 4.87 12.17
CA LEU A 66 14.90 4.33 13.03
C LEU A 66 14.54 5.28 14.18
N ALA A 67 15.48 6.14 14.58
CA ALA A 67 15.26 7.18 15.58
C ALA A 67 16.16 8.39 15.31
N LEU A 68 15.62 9.59 15.44
CA LEU A 68 16.37 10.83 15.46
C LEU A 68 16.83 11.16 16.89
N SER A 69 17.91 11.94 17.02
CA SER A 69 18.50 12.27 18.32
C SER A 69 17.62 13.17 19.21
N ASN A 70 16.65 13.87 18.62
CA ASN A 70 15.69 14.71 19.34
C ASN A 70 14.48 13.92 19.89
N GLU A 71 14.39 12.62 19.61
CA GLU A 71 13.30 11.78 20.08
C GLU A 71 13.56 11.25 21.50
N GLN A 72 12.54 11.30 22.35
CA GLN A 72 12.61 10.78 23.71
C GLN A 72 12.30 9.28 23.73
N ILE A 73 13.33 8.46 23.52
CA ILE A 73 13.23 6.99 23.55
C ILE A 73 14.08 6.44 24.69
N ASN A 74 13.47 5.67 25.60
CA ASN A 74 14.06 5.23 26.87
C ASN A 74 15.37 4.44 26.72
N SER A 75 15.44 3.54 25.74
CA SER A 75 16.67 2.84 25.40
C SER A 75 16.80 2.68 23.89
N LEU A 76 18.05 2.71 23.43
CA LEU A 76 18.43 2.62 22.02
C LEU A 76 18.84 1.18 21.67
N ASP A 77 17.88 0.29 21.85
CA ASP A 77 17.89 -1.11 21.40
C ASP A 77 16.63 -1.39 20.55
N TYR A 78 16.64 -2.51 19.82
CA TYR A 78 15.54 -2.86 18.93
C TYR A 78 14.21 -3.05 19.68
N LYS A 79 14.19 -3.70 20.85
CA LYS A 79 12.94 -3.97 21.57
C LYS A 79 12.23 -2.68 21.95
N SER A 80 12.96 -1.71 22.50
CA SER A 80 12.40 -0.41 22.89
C SER A 80 11.98 0.43 21.70
N LEU A 81 12.78 0.47 20.63
CA LEU A 81 12.42 1.16 19.39
C LEU A 81 11.15 0.58 18.77
N ILE A 82 11.09 -0.75 18.63
CA ILE A 82 9.94 -1.45 18.05
C ILE A 82 8.68 -1.22 18.90
N THR A 83 8.79 -1.38 20.22
CA THR A 83 7.67 -1.15 21.15
C THR A 83 7.15 0.28 21.07
N HIS A 84 8.06 1.26 21.06
CA HIS A 84 7.69 2.67 20.97
C HIS A 84 6.93 2.99 19.68
N ARG A 85 7.47 2.56 18.53
CA ARG A 85 6.87 2.83 17.21
C ARG A 85 5.54 2.13 17.02
N ILE A 86 5.41 0.87 17.44
CA ILE A 86 4.14 0.14 17.32
C ILE A 86 3.06 0.80 18.19
N LYS A 87 3.40 1.29 19.40
CA LYS A 87 2.46 2.06 20.23
C LYS A 87 2.03 3.36 19.55
N GLN A 88 2.97 4.11 18.96
CA GLN A 88 2.66 5.33 18.21
C GLN A 88 1.73 5.04 17.02
N ALA A 89 2.06 4.02 16.22
CA ALA A 89 1.24 3.62 15.08
C ALA A 89 -0.17 3.18 15.50
N SER A 90 -0.28 2.40 16.58
CA SER A 90 -1.56 1.99 17.17
C SER A 90 -2.41 3.18 17.61
N LEU A 91 -1.80 4.16 18.32
CA LEU A 91 -2.48 5.40 18.72
C LEU A 91 -3.04 6.15 17.49
N VAL A 92 -2.25 6.29 16.42
CA VAL A 92 -2.71 6.91 15.18
C VAL A 92 -3.93 6.19 14.62
N ARG A 93 -3.95 4.85 14.59
CA ARG A 93 -5.10 4.07 14.09
C ARG A 93 -6.32 4.19 15.00
N GLN A 94 -6.13 4.30 16.31
CA GLN A 94 -7.22 4.59 17.25
C GLN A 94 -7.83 5.97 16.99
N CYS A 95 -7.01 7.01 16.73
CA CYS A 95 -7.50 8.34 16.33
C CYS A 95 -8.26 8.33 15.00
N LEU A 96 -8.00 7.34 14.14
CA LEU A 96 -8.74 7.11 12.89
C LEU A 96 -10.01 6.25 13.10
N ASP A 97 -10.37 5.93 14.35
CA ASP A 97 -11.47 5.03 14.71
C ASP A 97 -11.31 3.64 14.07
N LEU A 98 -10.13 3.02 14.23
CA LEU A 98 -9.83 1.68 13.73
C LEU A 98 -9.31 0.77 14.84
N PRO A 99 -9.84 -0.47 14.98
CA PRO A 99 -11.04 -0.97 14.30
C PRO A 99 -12.32 -0.30 14.82
N ASN A 100 -13.40 -0.37 14.04
CA ASN A 100 -14.73 0.06 14.46
C ASN A 100 -15.80 -0.96 14.05
N ALA A 101 -17.07 -0.66 14.35
CA ALA A 101 -18.21 -1.56 14.09
C ALA A 101 -18.39 -1.94 12.60
N GLN A 102 -17.82 -1.16 11.68
CA GLN A 102 -17.90 -1.38 10.23
C GLN A 102 -16.57 -1.81 9.62
N THR A 103 -15.46 -1.79 10.37
CA THR A 103 -14.13 -2.10 9.83
C THR A 103 -13.23 -2.75 10.87
N ASN A 104 -12.84 -4.00 10.64
CA ASN A 104 -11.84 -4.73 11.43
C ASN A 104 -10.65 -5.24 10.59
N ALA A 105 -10.58 -4.83 9.32
CA ALA A 105 -9.40 -4.98 8.45
C ALA A 105 -8.73 -3.63 8.20
N TYR A 106 -7.46 -3.49 8.58
CA TYR A 106 -6.72 -2.23 8.41
C TYR A 106 -5.20 -2.42 8.55
N ARG A 107 -4.43 -1.47 8.00
CA ARG A 107 -2.98 -1.41 8.24
C ARG A 107 -2.68 -0.80 9.59
N LEU A 108 -2.09 -1.58 10.49
CA LEU A 108 -1.62 -1.12 11.80
C LEU A 108 -0.29 -0.38 11.68
N PHE A 109 0.62 -0.85 10.82
CA PHE A 109 1.98 -0.31 10.70
C PHE A 109 2.44 -0.26 9.23
N ASN A 110 2.92 0.89 8.77
CA ASN A 110 3.24 1.21 7.38
C ASN A 110 4.70 1.63 7.18
N SER A 111 5.64 0.76 7.54
CA SER A 111 7.07 0.85 7.18
C SER A 111 7.70 2.20 7.57
N GLU A 112 8.33 2.90 6.61
CA GLU A 112 8.95 4.21 6.80
C GLU A 112 8.00 5.23 7.42
N ALA A 113 6.72 5.17 7.06
CA ALA A 113 5.75 6.16 7.50
C ALA A 113 5.44 6.07 9.00
N ASP A 114 5.61 4.90 9.59
CA ASP A 114 5.48 4.67 11.03
C ASP A 114 6.84 4.49 11.72
N GLY A 115 7.94 4.80 11.02
CA GLY A 115 9.28 4.93 11.58
C GLY A 115 10.13 3.67 11.64
N LEU A 116 9.67 2.53 11.07
CA LEU A 116 10.47 1.30 10.96
C LEU A 116 10.52 0.81 9.51
N SER A 117 11.48 1.34 8.76
CA SER A 117 11.67 1.02 7.35
C SER A 117 11.83 -0.48 7.11
N GLY A 118 10.93 -1.06 6.34
CA GLY A 118 10.91 -2.46 5.95
C GLY A 118 9.90 -3.34 6.69
N LEU A 119 9.23 -2.82 7.72
CA LEU A 119 8.23 -3.53 8.53
C LEU A 119 6.81 -3.05 8.17
N THR A 120 5.92 -3.95 7.77
CA THR A 120 4.49 -3.65 7.61
C THR A 120 3.64 -4.61 8.41
N ILE A 121 2.55 -4.14 9.02
CA ILE A 121 1.64 -4.97 9.80
C ILE A 121 0.21 -4.66 9.39
N ASP A 122 -0.49 -5.66 8.87
CA ASP A 122 -1.91 -5.61 8.55
C ASP A 122 -2.70 -6.42 9.59
N CYS A 123 -3.78 -5.83 10.10
CA CYS A 123 -4.71 -6.49 11.00
C CYS A 123 -5.94 -6.96 10.21
N PHE A 124 -6.27 -8.24 10.37
CA PHE A 124 -7.46 -8.88 9.83
C PHE A 124 -8.21 -9.56 10.99
N ASN A 125 -9.17 -8.85 11.58
CA ASN A 125 -9.85 -9.31 12.79
C ASN A 125 -8.82 -9.61 13.92
N ASN A 126 -8.74 -10.86 14.39
CA ASN A 126 -7.78 -11.32 15.40
C ASN A 126 -6.45 -11.82 14.81
N TYR A 127 -6.14 -11.54 13.54
CA TYR A 127 -4.87 -11.88 12.91
C TYR A 127 -4.05 -10.63 12.61
N CYS A 128 -2.74 -10.69 12.87
CA CYS A 128 -1.75 -9.69 12.49
C CYS A 128 -0.78 -10.32 11.48
N VAL A 129 -0.88 -9.89 10.22
CA VAL A 129 0.04 -10.30 9.15
C VAL A 129 1.20 -9.32 9.12
N ILE A 130 2.37 -9.79 9.52
CA ILE A 130 3.61 -9.02 9.53
C ILE A 130 4.37 -9.33 8.24
N ALA A 131 4.51 -8.34 7.37
CA ALA A 131 5.33 -8.44 6.18
C ALA A 131 6.69 -7.78 6.41
N SER A 132 7.75 -8.49 6.03
CA SER A 132 9.13 -8.08 6.22
C SER A 132 9.83 -7.93 4.88
N SER A 133 10.47 -6.78 4.67
CA SER A 133 11.11 -6.42 3.40
C SER A 133 12.54 -5.87 3.57
N ALA A 134 13.08 -5.91 4.79
CA ALA A 134 14.43 -5.46 5.10
C ALA A 134 15.16 -6.47 5.99
N TYR A 135 16.48 -6.58 5.82
CA TYR A 135 17.35 -7.52 6.51
C TYR A 135 17.21 -7.43 8.03
N TRP A 136 17.23 -6.21 8.58
CA TRP A 136 17.16 -6.01 10.03
C TRP A 136 15.82 -6.49 10.62
N VAL A 137 14.74 -6.47 9.83
CA VAL A 137 13.42 -6.95 10.27
C VAL A 137 13.44 -8.46 10.43
N GLU A 138 14.01 -9.19 9.47
CA GLU A 138 14.18 -10.65 9.59
C GLU A 138 15.12 -11.03 10.73
N LEU A 139 16.26 -10.34 10.85
CA LEU A 139 17.22 -10.59 11.93
C LEU A 139 16.57 -10.43 13.32
N ASN A 140 15.62 -9.50 13.45
CA ASN A 140 14.93 -9.19 14.70
C ASN A 140 13.51 -9.79 14.78
N LYS A 141 13.18 -10.80 13.96
CA LYS A 141 11.85 -11.44 13.94
C LYS A 141 11.35 -11.85 15.32
N SER A 142 12.20 -12.49 16.14
CA SER A 142 11.84 -12.93 17.49
C SER A 142 11.44 -11.77 18.40
N ILE A 143 12.18 -10.66 18.35
CA ILE A 143 11.88 -9.45 19.13
C ILE A 143 10.57 -8.82 18.66
N ILE A 144 10.35 -8.73 17.34
CA ILE A 144 9.12 -8.16 16.77
C ILE A 144 7.90 -9.00 17.18
N VAL A 145 7.99 -10.33 17.06
CA VAL A 145 6.91 -11.25 17.47
C VAL A 145 6.64 -11.11 18.97
N GLN A 146 7.67 -11.07 19.81
CA GLN A 146 7.52 -10.89 21.25
C GLN A 146 6.80 -9.56 21.57
N VAL A 147 7.23 -8.44 20.98
CA VAL A 147 6.59 -7.14 21.21
C VAL A 147 5.13 -7.16 20.75
N MET A 148 4.83 -7.79 19.60
CA MET A 148 3.46 -7.92 19.12
C MET A 148 2.60 -8.76 20.05
N GLN A 149 3.12 -9.85 20.62
CA GLN A 149 2.41 -10.66 21.62
C GLN A 149 2.20 -9.91 22.94
N GLU A 150 3.17 -9.08 23.36
CA GLU A 150 3.06 -8.24 24.56
C GLU A 150 1.99 -7.14 24.39
N LEU A 151 1.90 -6.52 23.20
CA LEU A 151 0.98 -5.41 22.93
C LEU A 151 -0.41 -5.86 22.47
N PHE A 152 -0.50 -7.01 21.80
CA PHE A 152 -1.71 -7.55 21.20
C PHE A 152 -1.86 -9.05 21.53
N PRO A 153 -2.05 -9.41 22.82
CA PRO A 153 -1.96 -10.79 23.30
C PRO A 153 -3.02 -11.74 22.75
N HIS A 154 -4.11 -11.22 22.20
CA HIS A 154 -5.21 -12.00 21.62
C HIS A 154 -5.08 -12.20 20.10
N ASN A 155 -4.06 -11.62 19.48
CA ASN A 155 -3.87 -11.70 18.04
C ASN A 155 -2.94 -12.86 17.65
N HIS A 156 -3.35 -13.60 16.62
CA HIS A 156 -2.49 -14.57 15.95
C HIS A 156 -1.54 -13.85 15.01
N ILE A 157 -0.26 -14.21 15.03
CA ILE A 157 0.75 -13.57 14.19
C ILE A 157 1.07 -14.47 13.00
N ILE A 158 0.99 -13.91 11.80
CA ILE A 158 1.42 -14.55 10.56
C ILE A 158 2.62 -13.78 10.03
N TRP A 159 3.75 -14.46 9.80
CA TRP A 159 4.96 -13.84 9.26
C TRP A 159 5.08 -14.09 7.76
N LEU A 160 5.14 -13.01 6.97
CA LEU A 160 5.15 -13.05 5.51
C LEU A 160 6.40 -12.34 4.93
N PRO A 161 7.53 -13.03 4.77
CA PRO A 161 8.73 -12.43 4.20
C PRO A 161 8.52 -12.05 2.73
N GLN A 162 9.04 -10.89 2.31
CA GLN A 162 8.95 -10.39 0.95
C GLN A 162 10.21 -10.75 0.16
N ASN A 163 10.17 -11.87 -0.57
CA ASN A 163 11.36 -12.49 -1.17
C ASN A 163 12.23 -11.54 -2.01
N LYS A 164 11.59 -10.76 -2.89
CA LYS A 164 12.29 -9.87 -3.83
C LYS A 164 13.05 -8.74 -3.11
N PRO A 165 12.42 -7.89 -2.28
CA PRO A 165 13.15 -6.85 -1.56
C PRO A 165 14.15 -7.42 -0.55
N LEU A 166 13.84 -8.54 0.13
CA LEU A 166 14.79 -9.19 1.06
C LEU A 166 16.05 -9.67 0.36
N SER A 167 15.93 -10.30 -0.81
CA SER A 167 17.08 -10.71 -1.62
C SER A 167 17.93 -9.50 -2.04
N GLN A 168 17.31 -8.37 -2.37
CA GLN A 168 18.01 -7.12 -2.68
C GLN A 168 18.68 -6.50 -1.45
N ASP A 169 18.15 -6.72 -0.26
CA ASP A 169 18.72 -6.30 1.02
C ASP A 169 19.77 -7.30 1.56
N GLY A 170 20.09 -8.37 0.80
CA GLY A 170 21.12 -9.35 1.13
C GLY A 170 20.67 -10.53 2.00
N TRP A 171 19.37 -10.65 2.29
CA TRP A 171 18.82 -11.78 3.05
C TRP A 171 18.59 -12.98 2.12
N LYS A 172 19.25 -14.11 2.40
CA LYS A 172 19.22 -15.31 1.55
C LYS A 172 18.32 -16.43 2.09
N GLU A 173 18.09 -16.46 3.39
CA GLU A 173 17.39 -17.54 4.09
C GLU A 173 15.90 -17.22 4.21
N ILE A 174 15.18 -17.30 3.10
CA ILE A 174 13.76 -16.97 3.09
C ILE A 174 12.94 -18.24 3.34
N HIS A 175 12.52 -18.41 4.60
CA HIS A 175 11.58 -19.44 4.99
C HIS A 175 10.17 -18.86 5.01
N THR A 176 9.33 -19.30 4.08
CA THR A 176 7.90 -18.95 4.07
C THR A 176 7.11 -20.10 4.66
N GLU A 177 6.62 -19.92 5.88
CA GLU A 177 5.61 -20.82 6.44
C GLU A 177 4.26 -20.44 5.85
N LYS A 178 3.59 -21.40 5.20
CA LYS A 178 2.21 -21.20 4.75
C LYS A 178 1.29 -21.44 5.93
N SER A 179 0.62 -20.39 6.40
CA SER A 179 -0.51 -20.55 7.32
C SER A 179 -1.73 -21.03 6.52
N GLN A 180 -2.41 -22.06 7.02
CA GLN A 180 -3.71 -22.51 6.51
C GLN A 180 -4.89 -21.77 7.16
N ASP A 181 -4.59 -20.78 8.01
CA ASP A 181 -5.61 -20.01 8.68
C ASP A 181 -6.42 -19.20 7.68
N ASN A 182 -7.67 -18.96 8.07
CA ASN A 182 -8.57 -18.07 7.38
C ASN A 182 -9.39 -17.30 8.42
N THR A 183 -9.93 -16.17 7.99
CA THR A 183 -10.80 -15.36 8.85
C THR A 183 -11.82 -14.61 8.01
N GLN A 184 -12.89 -14.16 8.66
CA GLN A 184 -13.81 -13.21 8.06
C GLN A 184 -13.54 -11.82 8.63
N VAL A 185 -13.49 -10.84 7.74
CA VAL A 185 -13.28 -9.45 8.10
C VAL A 185 -14.36 -8.56 7.51
N LEU A 186 -14.50 -7.39 8.10
CA LEU A 186 -15.40 -6.34 7.70
C LEU A 186 -14.55 -5.14 7.24
N GLU A 187 -14.88 -4.59 6.08
CA GLU A 187 -14.32 -3.35 5.55
C GLU A 187 -15.48 -2.46 5.11
N GLU A 188 -15.67 -1.31 5.76
CA GLU A 188 -16.76 -0.35 5.47
C GLU A 188 -18.14 -1.03 5.32
N GLY A 189 -18.39 -2.03 6.17
CA GLY A 189 -19.61 -2.81 6.21
C GLY A 189 -19.68 -3.97 5.23
N VAL A 190 -18.74 -4.16 4.31
CA VAL A 190 -18.67 -5.34 3.43
C VAL A 190 -17.85 -6.45 4.10
N LEU A 191 -18.41 -7.66 4.12
CA LEU A 191 -17.73 -8.85 4.64
C LEU A 191 -16.81 -9.47 3.57
N TYR A 192 -15.62 -9.89 3.97
CA TYR A 192 -14.66 -10.59 3.14
C TYR A 192 -14.18 -11.86 3.83
N HIS A 193 -14.03 -12.93 3.06
CA HIS A 193 -13.26 -14.10 3.49
C HIS A 193 -11.79 -13.93 3.09
N VAL A 194 -10.88 -14.09 4.05
CA VAL A 194 -9.43 -13.97 3.84
C VAL A 194 -8.77 -15.32 4.13
N GLU A 195 -8.09 -15.87 3.14
CA GLU A 195 -7.32 -17.12 3.24
C GLU A 195 -5.82 -16.86 3.12
N PHE A 196 -5.08 -16.94 4.22
CA PHE A 196 -3.67 -16.54 4.25
C PHE A 196 -2.74 -17.49 3.45
N ALA A 197 -3.18 -18.72 3.17
CA ALA A 197 -2.43 -19.70 2.38
C ALA A 197 -2.30 -19.32 0.90
N GLN A 198 -3.31 -18.60 0.36
CA GLN A 198 -3.47 -18.37 -1.08
C GLN A 198 -3.25 -16.91 -1.47
N THR A 199 -2.99 -16.02 -0.52
CA THR A 199 -2.95 -14.58 -0.78
C THR A 199 -1.67 -14.15 -1.48
N GLN A 200 -1.84 -13.46 -2.62
CA GLN A 200 -0.81 -12.55 -3.12
C GLN A 200 -0.83 -11.30 -2.22
N LYS A 201 0.31 -10.92 -1.64
CA LYS A 201 0.43 -9.93 -0.55
C LYS A 201 -0.25 -10.42 0.74
N THR A 202 -0.87 -9.53 1.53
CA THR A 202 -1.34 -9.79 2.90
C THR A 202 -2.79 -10.25 3.01
N GLY A 203 -3.58 -10.23 1.92
CA GLY A 203 -5.02 -10.57 1.99
C GLY A 203 -5.88 -9.75 1.04
N LEU A 204 -6.15 -8.52 1.47
CA LEU A 204 -7.01 -7.53 0.81
C LEU A 204 -6.22 -6.28 0.48
N PHE A 205 -6.68 -5.50 -0.50
CA PHE A 205 -6.15 -4.17 -0.80
C PHE A 205 -6.72 -3.12 0.16
N LEU A 206 -6.25 -3.15 1.41
CA LEU A 206 -6.69 -2.26 2.50
C LEU A 206 -6.43 -0.77 2.21
N ASP A 207 -5.54 -0.48 1.27
CA ASP A 207 -5.25 0.87 0.80
C ASP A 207 -6.38 1.46 -0.05
N GLN A 208 -7.27 0.65 -0.62
CA GLN A 208 -8.40 1.13 -1.41
C GLN A 208 -9.68 1.38 -0.59
N ARG A 209 -9.73 1.03 0.71
CA ARG A 209 -10.93 1.12 1.56
C ARG A 209 -11.72 2.43 1.41
N GLU A 210 -11.04 3.57 1.49
CA GLU A 210 -11.73 4.85 1.37
C GLU A 210 -12.21 5.15 -0.07
N ASN A 211 -11.51 4.63 -1.08
CA ASN A 211 -11.92 4.73 -2.48
C ASN A 211 -13.13 3.82 -2.77
N HIS A 212 -13.20 2.63 -2.17
CA HIS A 212 -14.40 1.79 -2.18
C HIS A 212 -15.61 2.56 -1.65
N LYS A 213 -15.47 3.20 -0.47
CA LYS A 213 -16.51 4.06 0.13
C LYS A 213 -16.91 5.23 -0.77
N ARG A 214 -15.95 5.87 -1.45
CA ARG A 214 -16.21 6.97 -2.38
C ARG A 214 -17.07 6.51 -3.55
N ILE A 215 -16.72 5.39 -4.18
CA ILE A 215 -17.51 4.82 -5.28
C ILE A 215 -18.88 4.35 -4.82
N ALA A 216 -18.96 3.69 -3.65
CA ALA A 216 -20.23 3.24 -3.07
C ALA A 216 -21.25 4.38 -2.96
N LYS A 217 -20.84 5.54 -2.43
CA LYS A 217 -21.69 6.73 -2.30
C LYS A 217 -22.26 7.22 -3.63
N LEU A 218 -21.53 7.00 -4.73
CA LEU A 218 -21.90 7.47 -6.06
C LEU A 218 -22.72 6.42 -6.83
N SER A 219 -22.85 5.19 -6.32
CA SER A 219 -23.32 4.03 -7.10
C SER A 219 -24.83 3.77 -7.00
N ARG A 220 -25.56 4.39 -6.07
CA ARG A 220 -26.99 4.09 -5.85
C ARG A 220 -27.83 4.31 -7.12
N GLY A 221 -28.60 3.29 -7.51
CA GLY A 221 -29.48 3.32 -8.68
C GLY A 221 -28.76 3.35 -10.03
N LYS A 222 -27.45 3.12 -10.05
CA LYS A 222 -26.61 3.24 -11.26
C LYS A 222 -26.09 1.89 -11.75
N ARG A 223 -25.72 1.85 -13.03
CA ARG A 223 -24.94 0.78 -13.66
C ARG A 223 -23.45 1.05 -13.44
N VAL A 224 -22.77 0.14 -12.78
CA VAL A 224 -21.35 0.27 -12.41
C VAL A 224 -20.52 -0.76 -13.16
N LEU A 225 -19.41 -0.35 -13.75
CA LEU A 225 -18.38 -1.23 -14.30
C LEU A 225 -17.14 -1.17 -13.42
N ASP A 226 -16.72 -2.32 -12.90
CA ASP A 226 -15.49 -2.49 -12.11
C ASP A 226 -14.49 -3.35 -12.88
N LEU A 227 -13.48 -2.71 -13.48
CA LEU A 227 -12.43 -3.38 -14.23
C LEU A 227 -11.20 -3.60 -13.34
N TYR A 228 -10.62 -4.79 -13.43
CA TYR A 228 -9.59 -5.28 -12.51
C TYR A 228 -10.16 -5.46 -11.09
N THR A 229 -11.37 -6.01 -11.01
CA THR A 229 -12.16 -6.10 -9.76
C THR A 229 -11.47 -6.91 -8.66
N PHE A 230 -10.51 -7.78 -9.02
CA PHE A 230 -9.86 -8.72 -8.13
C PHE A 230 -10.89 -9.52 -7.30
N THR A 231 -10.89 -9.40 -5.97
CA THR A 231 -11.82 -10.08 -5.06
C THR A 231 -13.12 -9.30 -4.83
N GLY A 232 -13.42 -8.31 -5.68
CA GLY A 232 -14.69 -7.59 -5.70
C GLY A 232 -14.71 -6.29 -4.89
N GLY A 233 -13.55 -5.68 -4.57
CA GLY A 233 -13.45 -4.50 -3.70
C GLY A 233 -14.49 -3.42 -4.01
N PHE A 234 -14.38 -2.78 -5.17
CA PHE A 234 -15.33 -1.76 -5.62
C PHE A 234 -16.71 -2.34 -5.93
N ALA A 235 -16.77 -3.48 -6.62
CA ALA A 235 -18.04 -4.10 -7.03
C ALA A 235 -18.98 -4.41 -5.85
N LEU A 236 -18.46 -5.03 -4.78
CA LEU A 236 -19.23 -5.40 -3.59
C LEU A 236 -19.76 -4.17 -2.86
N HIS A 237 -18.91 -3.15 -2.69
CA HIS A 237 -19.28 -1.88 -2.06
C HIS A 237 -20.34 -1.12 -2.88
N ALA A 238 -20.20 -1.08 -4.21
CA ALA A 238 -21.17 -0.47 -5.11
C ALA A 238 -22.53 -1.19 -5.03
N ALA A 239 -22.55 -2.52 -5.09
CA ALA A 239 -23.77 -3.32 -4.99
C ALA A 239 -24.44 -3.14 -3.62
N LYS A 240 -23.68 -3.19 -2.53
CA LYS A 240 -24.20 -2.98 -1.17
C LYS A 240 -24.80 -1.59 -0.97
N ALA A 241 -24.29 -0.58 -1.66
CA ALA A 241 -24.83 0.79 -1.64
C ALA A 241 -26.11 0.98 -2.49
N GLY A 242 -26.58 -0.09 -3.16
CA GLY A 242 -27.80 -0.10 -3.95
C GLY A 242 -27.59 0.26 -5.42
N ALA A 243 -26.44 -0.11 -6.01
CA ALA A 243 -26.28 -0.07 -7.47
C ALA A 243 -27.38 -0.90 -8.17
N LEU A 244 -27.86 -0.40 -9.32
CA LEU A 244 -28.87 -1.09 -10.12
C LEU A 244 -28.30 -2.38 -10.70
N HIS A 245 -27.07 -2.32 -11.18
CA HIS A 245 -26.34 -3.45 -11.72
C HIS A 245 -24.85 -3.16 -11.65
N VAL A 246 -24.04 -4.15 -11.30
CA VAL A 246 -22.58 -4.06 -11.27
C VAL A 246 -22.00 -5.12 -12.18
N THR A 247 -21.16 -4.75 -13.13
CA THR A 247 -20.35 -5.68 -13.90
C THR A 247 -18.92 -5.65 -13.37
N ALA A 248 -18.43 -6.78 -12.87
CA ALA A 248 -17.14 -6.94 -12.24
C ALA A 248 -16.24 -7.85 -13.09
N VAL A 249 -15.12 -7.32 -13.60
CA VAL A 249 -14.29 -7.97 -14.61
C VAL A 249 -12.86 -8.16 -14.10
N ASP A 250 -12.36 -9.40 -14.16
CA ASP A 250 -10.96 -9.71 -13.87
C ASP A 250 -10.45 -10.85 -14.78
N SER A 251 -9.15 -10.87 -15.03
CA SER A 251 -8.49 -11.92 -15.82
C SER A 251 -8.29 -13.22 -15.01
N SER A 252 -8.21 -13.12 -13.68
CA SER A 252 -7.98 -14.22 -12.77
C SER A 252 -9.27 -14.95 -12.43
N ALA A 253 -9.36 -16.23 -12.82
CA ALA A 253 -10.51 -17.08 -12.47
C ALA A 253 -10.65 -17.24 -10.95
N GLN A 254 -9.53 -17.40 -10.24
CA GLN A 254 -9.49 -17.53 -8.79
C GLN A 254 -10.00 -16.27 -8.09
N ALA A 255 -9.61 -15.08 -8.58
CA ALA A 255 -10.08 -13.82 -8.00
C ALA A 255 -11.59 -13.64 -8.21
N ILE A 256 -12.10 -13.97 -9.40
CA ILE A 256 -13.54 -13.97 -9.69
C ILE A 256 -14.31 -14.95 -8.79
N GLU A 257 -13.77 -16.14 -8.55
CA GLU A 257 -14.39 -17.12 -7.65
C GLU A 257 -14.46 -16.58 -6.21
N GLN A 258 -13.36 -16.01 -5.71
CA GLN A 258 -13.33 -15.36 -4.40
C GLN A 258 -14.32 -14.17 -4.32
N ALA A 259 -14.41 -13.36 -5.37
CA ALA A 259 -15.36 -12.24 -5.44
C ALA A 259 -16.82 -12.72 -5.40
N LYS A 260 -17.14 -13.83 -6.09
CA LYS A 260 -18.46 -14.47 -6.02
C LYS A 260 -18.77 -14.97 -4.60
N ASN A 261 -17.81 -15.62 -3.94
CA ASN A 261 -17.98 -16.08 -2.56
C ASN A 261 -18.23 -14.90 -1.61
N ASN A 262 -17.52 -13.78 -1.78
CA ASN A 262 -17.76 -12.56 -1.01
C ASN A 262 -19.14 -11.94 -1.31
N ALA A 263 -19.62 -12.00 -2.56
CA ALA A 263 -20.96 -11.53 -2.90
C ALA A 263 -22.05 -12.35 -2.22
N VAL A 264 -21.91 -13.69 -2.22
CA VAL A 264 -22.81 -14.61 -1.49
C VAL A 264 -22.79 -14.31 0.00
N LEU A 265 -21.61 -14.10 0.59
CA LEU A 265 -21.43 -13.76 2.00
C LEU A 265 -22.16 -12.46 2.41
N ASN A 266 -22.33 -11.52 1.46
CA ASN A 266 -23.03 -10.26 1.69
C ASN A 266 -24.47 -10.25 1.15
N HIS A 267 -24.98 -11.38 0.65
CA HIS A 267 -26.30 -11.49 0.01
C HIS A 267 -26.51 -10.53 -1.18
N LEU A 268 -25.46 -10.33 -1.98
CA LEU A 268 -25.45 -9.40 -3.12
C LEU A 268 -25.71 -10.15 -4.43
N ASN A 269 -26.85 -9.87 -5.05
CA ASN A 269 -27.26 -10.54 -6.31
C ASN A 269 -27.17 -9.63 -7.55
N ALA A 270 -26.88 -8.33 -7.36
CA ALA A 270 -26.84 -7.34 -8.43
C ALA A 270 -25.50 -7.30 -9.20
N ILE A 271 -24.62 -8.28 -8.98
CA ILE A 271 -23.26 -8.31 -9.55
C ILE A 271 -23.14 -9.41 -10.60
N GLU A 272 -22.78 -9.03 -11.82
CA GLU A 272 -22.32 -9.93 -12.86
C GLU A 272 -20.79 -10.03 -12.83
N PHE A 273 -20.27 -11.25 -12.66
CA PHE A 273 -18.83 -11.51 -12.61
C PHE A 273 -18.33 -12.12 -13.93
N ILE A 274 -17.37 -11.47 -14.58
CA ILE A 274 -16.87 -11.86 -15.90
C ILE A 274 -15.36 -12.11 -15.83
N LYS A 275 -14.96 -13.32 -16.21
CA LYS A 275 -13.55 -13.65 -16.41
C LYS A 275 -13.11 -13.18 -17.80
N ALA A 276 -12.44 -12.03 -17.88
CA ALA A 276 -11.92 -11.47 -19.13
C ALA A 276 -10.72 -10.55 -18.89
N ASP A 277 -9.89 -10.35 -19.93
CA ASP A 277 -8.94 -9.24 -19.92
C ASP A 277 -9.72 -7.93 -20.07
N ALA A 278 -9.46 -6.96 -19.19
CA ALA A 278 -10.17 -5.69 -19.17
C ALA A 278 -10.05 -4.92 -20.50
N ARG A 279 -8.95 -5.06 -21.24
CA ARG A 279 -8.75 -4.42 -22.56
C ARG A 279 -9.65 -5.02 -23.62
N GLU A 280 -9.87 -6.34 -23.56
CA GLU A 280 -10.77 -7.03 -24.47
C GLU A 280 -12.22 -6.73 -24.11
N TYR A 281 -12.56 -6.74 -22.82
CA TYR A 281 -13.89 -6.39 -22.35
C TYR A 281 -14.28 -4.95 -22.75
N LEU A 282 -13.36 -4.00 -22.63
CA LEU A 282 -13.59 -2.60 -23.01
C LEU A 282 -14.03 -2.42 -24.47
N LYS A 283 -13.63 -3.31 -25.39
CA LYS A 283 -14.04 -3.22 -26.82
C LYS A 283 -15.52 -3.53 -27.05
N MET A 284 -16.15 -4.23 -26.11
CA MET A 284 -17.55 -4.65 -26.14
C MET A 284 -18.35 -4.08 -24.96
N ALA A 285 -17.76 -3.18 -24.18
CA ALA A 285 -18.40 -2.62 -23.00
C ALA A 285 -19.64 -1.80 -23.40
N GLY A 286 -20.73 -2.02 -22.67
CA GLY A 286 -21.95 -1.24 -22.82
C GLY A 286 -21.87 0.11 -22.12
N GLU A 287 -23.05 0.67 -21.85
CA GLU A 287 -23.19 1.95 -21.17
C GLU A 287 -23.24 1.77 -19.66
N TYR A 288 -22.43 2.57 -18.97
CA TYR A 288 -22.30 2.61 -17.52
C TYR A 288 -22.32 4.05 -17.01
N ASP A 289 -22.87 4.24 -15.82
CA ASP A 289 -22.92 5.55 -15.16
C ASP A 289 -21.67 5.79 -14.30
N VAL A 290 -21.04 4.71 -13.81
CA VAL A 290 -19.79 4.73 -13.03
C VAL A 290 -18.84 3.67 -13.58
N VAL A 291 -17.60 4.06 -13.85
CA VAL A 291 -16.54 3.16 -14.31
C VAL A 291 -15.36 3.21 -13.33
N VAL A 292 -14.88 2.06 -12.90
CA VAL A 292 -13.66 1.92 -12.10
C VAL A 292 -12.57 1.23 -12.92
N LEU A 293 -11.37 1.81 -12.90
CA LEU A 293 -10.16 1.28 -13.52
C LEU A 293 -9.05 1.20 -12.47
N ASP A 294 -8.83 0.02 -11.88
CA ASP A 294 -7.74 -0.22 -10.92
C ASP A 294 -6.72 -1.26 -11.40
N PRO A 295 -5.95 -0.95 -12.47
CA PRO A 295 -4.99 -1.91 -13.03
C PRO A 295 -3.88 -2.26 -12.02
N PRO A 296 -3.27 -3.46 -12.15
CA PRO A 296 -2.15 -3.87 -11.29
C PRO A 296 -0.96 -2.91 -11.46
N LYS A 297 0.04 -3.00 -10.59
CA LYS A 297 1.24 -2.14 -10.66
C LYS A 297 2.00 -2.32 -12.00
N LEU A 298 1.73 -1.42 -12.95
CA LEU A 298 2.30 -1.44 -14.30
C LEU A 298 3.73 -0.88 -14.37
N VAL A 299 4.12 -0.04 -13.41
CA VAL A 299 5.44 0.59 -13.37
C VAL A 299 6.22 0.04 -12.17
N PRO A 300 7.02 -1.04 -12.33
CA PRO A 300 7.87 -1.52 -11.24
C PRO A 300 9.10 -0.62 -11.01
N SER A 301 9.51 0.16 -12.01
CA SER A 301 10.65 1.09 -11.93
C SER A 301 10.58 2.19 -13.01
N GLN A 302 11.35 3.27 -12.82
CA GLN A 302 11.44 4.40 -13.78
C GLN A 302 11.72 3.98 -15.22
N LYS A 303 12.50 2.91 -15.43
CA LYS A 303 12.83 2.37 -16.77
C LYS A 303 11.60 1.90 -17.56
N HIS A 304 10.52 1.53 -16.88
CA HIS A 304 9.28 1.02 -17.48
C HIS A 304 8.19 2.09 -17.60
N LEU A 305 8.50 3.34 -17.22
CA LEU A 305 7.51 4.42 -17.15
C LEU A 305 6.82 4.66 -18.49
N GLN A 306 7.57 4.63 -19.60
CA GLN A 306 6.98 4.88 -20.93
C GLN A 306 6.01 3.78 -21.36
N GLN A 307 6.36 2.51 -21.11
CA GLN A 307 5.49 1.38 -21.42
C GLN A 307 4.18 1.45 -20.63
N ALA A 308 4.27 1.76 -19.34
CA ALA A 308 3.09 1.95 -18.50
C ALA A 308 2.25 3.15 -18.94
N LYS A 309 2.86 4.30 -19.29
CA LYS A 309 2.15 5.44 -19.86
C LYS A 309 1.39 5.05 -21.12
N ASN A 310 1.98 4.25 -22.01
CA ASN A 310 1.30 3.74 -23.20
C ASN A 310 0.11 2.84 -22.86
N TYR A 311 0.26 1.96 -21.86
CA TYR A 311 -0.83 1.11 -21.39
C TYR A 311 -1.99 1.93 -20.79
N TYR A 312 -1.68 2.92 -19.94
CA TYR A 312 -2.69 3.83 -19.41
C TYR A 312 -3.37 4.63 -20.53
N ARG A 313 -2.63 5.13 -21.52
CA ARG A 313 -3.24 5.82 -22.66
C ARG A 313 -4.25 4.92 -23.38
N PHE A 314 -3.86 3.68 -23.65
CA PHE A 314 -4.76 2.70 -24.26
C PHE A 314 -6.04 2.50 -23.41
N LEU A 315 -5.89 2.16 -22.13
CA LEU A 315 -7.05 1.88 -21.26
C LEU A 315 -8.04 3.04 -21.21
N HIS A 316 -7.55 4.25 -20.93
CA HIS A 316 -8.41 5.41 -20.81
C HIS A 316 -9.04 5.78 -22.15
N ARG A 317 -8.30 5.68 -23.26
CA ARG A 317 -8.86 5.92 -24.59
C ARG A 317 -10.01 4.95 -24.90
N GLU A 318 -9.82 3.65 -24.65
CA GLU A 318 -10.87 2.65 -24.87
C GLU A 318 -12.08 2.87 -23.95
N ALA A 319 -11.86 3.13 -22.66
CA ALA A 319 -12.95 3.44 -21.74
C ALA A 319 -13.72 4.71 -22.15
N PHE A 320 -13.02 5.79 -22.51
CA PHE A 320 -13.63 7.03 -22.92
C PHE A 320 -14.44 6.92 -24.22
N LYS A 321 -14.22 5.94 -25.10
CA LYS A 321 -15.06 5.78 -26.31
C LYS A 321 -16.53 5.58 -25.95
N TYR A 322 -16.82 4.72 -24.97
CA TYR A 322 -18.17 4.26 -24.63
C TYR A 322 -18.85 5.09 -23.52
N MET A 323 -18.07 5.84 -22.73
CA MET A 323 -18.64 6.71 -21.68
C MET A 323 -19.47 7.85 -22.28
N LYS A 324 -20.59 8.20 -21.65
CA LYS A 324 -21.47 9.30 -22.07
C LYS A 324 -21.27 10.54 -21.19
N PRO A 325 -21.70 11.73 -21.62
CA PRO A 325 -21.81 12.88 -20.73
C PRO A 325 -22.57 12.51 -19.45
N GLY A 326 -22.03 12.86 -18.30
CA GLY A 326 -22.54 12.49 -16.98
C GLY A 326 -21.95 11.21 -16.38
N THR A 327 -21.23 10.38 -17.16
CA THR A 327 -20.54 9.20 -16.60
C THR A 327 -19.39 9.63 -15.68
N LEU A 328 -19.29 8.97 -14.53
CA LEU A 328 -18.20 9.13 -13.58
C LEU A 328 -17.14 8.04 -13.79
N MET A 329 -15.87 8.38 -13.61
CA MET A 329 -14.77 7.41 -13.62
C MET A 329 -13.86 7.61 -12.42
N MET A 330 -13.55 6.52 -11.72
CA MET A 330 -12.40 6.44 -10.81
C MET A 330 -11.31 5.63 -11.50
N THR A 331 -10.12 6.20 -11.65
CA THR A 331 -8.96 5.47 -12.16
C THR A 331 -7.77 5.56 -11.22
N CYS A 332 -7.09 4.43 -11.05
CA CYS A 332 -6.03 4.25 -10.07
C CYS A 332 -4.67 3.95 -10.70
N ASN A 333 -3.62 4.41 -10.04
CA ASN A 333 -2.23 4.07 -10.29
C ASN A 333 -1.54 3.73 -8.97
N CYS A 334 -1.00 2.51 -8.86
CA CYS A 334 -0.32 2.00 -7.68
C CYS A 334 1.22 2.05 -7.79
N SER A 335 1.75 3.02 -8.53
CA SER A 335 3.20 3.26 -8.62
C SER A 335 3.59 4.70 -8.32
N SER A 336 4.56 4.85 -7.41
CA SER A 336 5.21 6.12 -7.09
C SER A 336 6.07 6.69 -8.23
N ALA A 337 6.32 5.91 -9.30
CA ALA A 337 7.10 6.38 -10.45
C ALA A 337 6.34 7.38 -11.33
N LEU A 338 5.01 7.42 -11.25
CA LEU A 338 4.17 8.37 -11.97
C LEU A 338 3.49 9.30 -10.96
N SER A 339 3.81 10.58 -11.01
CA SER A 339 3.22 11.57 -10.10
C SER A 339 1.71 11.69 -10.32
N SER A 340 0.98 12.10 -9.27
CA SER A 340 -0.47 12.28 -9.39
C SER A 340 -0.84 13.35 -10.44
N GLN A 341 -0.01 14.38 -10.59
CA GLN A 341 -0.18 15.42 -11.60
C GLN A 341 0.04 14.88 -13.03
N ASP A 342 1.09 14.09 -13.23
CA ASP A 342 1.36 13.47 -14.54
C ASP A 342 0.27 12.47 -14.91
N PHE A 343 -0.21 11.68 -13.94
CA PHE A 343 -1.30 10.74 -14.15
C PHE A 343 -2.59 11.47 -14.53
N CYS A 344 -2.95 12.52 -13.79
CA CYS A 344 -4.12 13.36 -14.09
C CYS A 344 -4.05 13.98 -15.49
N SER A 345 -2.88 14.51 -15.86
CA SER A 345 -2.65 15.08 -17.19
C SER A 345 -2.77 14.03 -18.29
N LEU A 346 -2.22 12.82 -18.06
CA LEU A 346 -2.31 11.71 -19.01
C LEU A 346 -3.76 11.28 -19.25
N VAL A 347 -4.53 11.08 -18.18
CA VAL A 347 -5.93 10.67 -18.24
C VAL A 347 -6.76 11.73 -18.97
N SER A 348 -6.62 12.99 -18.56
CA SER A 348 -7.35 14.12 -19.16
C SER A 348 -7.06 14.27 -20.66
N ALA A 349 -5.80 14.07 -21.07
CA ALA A 349 -5.42 14.10 -22.49
C ALA A 349 -6.10 13.00 -23.31
N GLN A 350 -6.41 11.83 -22.72
CA GLN A 350 -7.13 10.77 -23.43
C GLN A 350 -8.62 11.10 -23.62
N ALA A 351 -9.24 11.82 -22.68
CA ALA A 351 -10.61 12.30 -22.87
C ALA A 351 -10.68 13.27 -24.07
N VAL A 352 -9.75 14.24 -24.12
CA VAL A 352 -9.64 15.20 -25.22
C VAL A 352 -9.38 14.50 -26.56
N ALA A 353 -8.51 13.48 -26.57
CA ALA A 353 -8.24 12.70 -27.78
C ALA A 353 -9.49 11.97 -28.33
N MET A 354 -10.48 11.69 -27.48
CA MET A 354 -11.78 11.11 -27.87
C MET A 354 -12.86 12.17 -28.13
N GLY A 355 -12.49 13.45 -28.23
CA GLY A 355 -13.42 14.55 -28.46
C GLY A 355 -14.33 14.84 -27.27
N LYS A 356 -13.91 14.46 -26.06
CA LYS A 356 -14.69 14.60 -24.83
C LYS A 356 -13.99 15.51 -23.84
N GLN A 357 -14.76 16.08 -22.93
CA GLN A 357 -14.21 16.91 -21.87
C GLN A 357 -14.38 16.20 -20.52
N ALA A 358 -13.33 16.24 -19.70
CA ALA A 358 -13.36 15.70 -18.35
C ALA A 358 -13.26 16.82 -17.31
N ARG A 359 -13.94 16.63 -16.16
CA ARG A 359 -13.82 17.46 -14.97
C ARG A 359 -13.25 16.60 -13.86
N VAL A 360 -12.10 16.99 -13.32
CA VAL A 360 -11.52 16.31 -12.15
C VAL A 360 -12.30 16.73 -10.92
N LEU A 361 -12.94 15.78 -10.27
CA LEU A 361 -13.72 15.99 -9.05
C LEU A 361 -12.88 15.82 -7.79
N GLY A 362 -11.81 15.03 -7.88
CA GLY A 362 -10.86 14.85 -6.79
C GLY A 362 -9.69 13.95 -7.16
N VAL A 363 -8.57 14.19 -6.49
CA VAL A 363 -7.40 13.32 -6.51
C VAL A 363 -7.22 12.78 -5.10
N TYR A 364 -7.21 11.47 -4.97
CA TYR A 364 -7.16 10.75 -3.71
C TYR A 364 -5.94 9.84 -3.67
N GLY A 365 -5.59 9.41 -2.46
CA GLY A 365 -4.49 8.50 -2.20
C GLY A 365 -4.95 7.20 -1.54
N PRO A 366 -4.03 6.47 -0.90
CA PRO A 366 -4.38 5.28 -0.14
C PRO A 366 -5.21 5.67 1.10
N ALA A 367 -5.87 4.69 1.70
CA ALA A 367 -6.61 4.86 2.95
C ALA A 367 -5.74 5.44 4.06
N SER A 368 -6.32 6.25 4.94
CA SER A 368 -5.63 6.93 6.06
C SER A 368 -4.79 6.03 6.98
N CYS A 369 -5.07 4.73 7.04
CA CYS A 369 -4.24 3.74 7.76
C CYS A 369 -2.92 3.39 7.03
N HIS A 370 -2.69 3.93 5.84
CA HIS A 370 -1.45 3.91 5.07
C HIS A 370 -0.86 5.33 5.02
N PRO A 371 -0.40 5.89 6.14
CA PRO A 371 0.13 7.24 6.17
C PRO A 371 1.35 7.35 5.25
N THR A 372 1.60 8.57 4.77
CA THR A 372 2.84 8.93 4.09
C THR A 372 3.62 9.87 4.99
N LEU A 373 4.91 9.60 5.18
CA LEU A 373 5.80 10.51 5.89
C LEU A 373 6.10 11.73 5.01
N ALA A 374 5.87 12.94 5.53
CA ALA A 374 6.07 14.17 4.77
C ALA A 374 7.50 14.34 4.24
N ALA A 375 8.49 13.82 4.97
CA ALA A 375 9.90 13.81 4.61
C ALA A 375 10.27 12.71 3.59
N PHE A 376 9.32 11.89 3.16
CA PHE A 376 9.52 10.72 2.32
C PHE A 376 8.40 10.60 1.25
N PRO A 377 8.41 11.49 0.24
CA PRO A 377 7.38 11.52 -0.79
C PRO A 377 7.31 10.24 -1.63
N GLU A 378 8.39 9.45 -1.70
CA GLU A 378 8.45 8.17 -2.41
C GLU A 378 7.49 7.12 -1.81
N GLY A 379 7.09 7.31 -0.55
CA GLY A 379 6.08 6.50 0.13
C GLY A 379 4.67 6.71 -0.40
N ASN A 380 4.40 7.80 -1.15
CA ASN A 380 3.11 8.01 -1.79
C ASN A 380 3.03 7.21 -3.09
N TYR A 381 2.47 6.00 -3.02
CA TYR A 381 2.46 5.05 -4.13
C TYR A 381 1.12 4.92 -4.85
N LEU A 382 0.00 5.33 -4.23
CA LEU A 382 -1.34 5.17 -4.78
C LEU A 382 -1.92 6.54 -5.13
N THR A 383 -2.37 6.68 -6.38
CA THR A 383 -3.17 7.82 -6.83
C THR A 383 -4.48 7.30 -7.41
N ALA A 384 -5.61 7.81 -6.94
CA ALA A 384 -6.93 7.55 -7.48
C ALA A 384 -7.57 8.87 -7.93
N ILE A 385 -7.95 8.97 -9.20
CA ILE A 385 -8.53 10.18 -9.79
C ILE A 385 -10.00 9.93 -10.06
N LEU A 386 -10.87 10.73 -9.44
CA LEU A 386 -12.29 10.76 -9.74
C LEU A 386 -12.56 11.89 -10.73
N LEU A 387 -13.19 11.55 -11.85
CA LEU A 387 -13.57 12.49 -12.89
C LEU A 387 -15.01 12.29 -13.36
N ALA A 388 -15.62 13.36 -13.84
CA ALA A 388 -16.87 13.34 -14.58
C ALA A 388 -16.61 13.67 -16.04
N LEU A 389 -17.23 12.91 -16.94
CA LEU A 389 -17.28 13.24 -18.36
C LEU A 389 -18.40 14.25 -18.61
N VAL A 390 -18.13 15.31 -19.38
CA VAL A 390 -19.10 16.35 -19.74
C VAL A 390 -19.22 16.53 -21.24
#